data_AF-A0A1G0XE87-F1
#
_entry.id   AF-A0A1G0XE87-F1
#
_cell.length_a   1.000
_cell.length_b   1.000
_cell.length_c   1.000
_cell.angle_alpha   90.00
_cell.angle_beta   90.00
_cell.angle_gamma   90.00
#
_symmetry.space_group_name_H-M   'P 1'
#
loop_
_entity.id
_entity.type
_entity.pdbx_description
1 polymer ?
#
loop_
_entity_poly.entity_id
_entity_poly.type
_entity_poly.pdbx_seq_one_letter_code
_entity_poly.pdbx_strand_id
1 'polypeptide(L)'
;MKIKCGESDVIATGSVIAYKDNPLEMRFSIEGSDCFFRIFFKDDDTNKSPRIDLKNISTSGTDIFIVNSFTAFGTGSPVPIELGEINERKLSLSLRVYSISSSNEKLLHYTWLLSPASE
;
A
#
# COMPACT_ATOMS: atom_id res chain seq x y z
N MET A 1 -17.19 -13.82 4.38
CA MET A 1 -16.23 -14.28 5.41
C MET A 1 -15.60 -13.04 6.02
N LYS A 2 -15.42 -12.98 7.35
CA LYS A 2 -14.69 -11.88 8.02
C LYS A 2 -13.33 -12.43 8.46
N ILE A 3 -12.24 -11.74 8.10
CA ILE A 3 -10.86 -12.12 8.43
C ILE A 3 -10.30 -11.06 9.38
N LYS A 4 -9.55 -11.49 10.40
CA LYS A 4 -8.85 -10.61 11.33
C LYS A 4 -7.36 -10.89 11.35
N CYS A 5 -6.56 -9.85 11.62
CA CYS A 5 -5.13 -9.94 11.90
C CYS A 5 -4.86 -9.19 13.21
N GLY A 6 -4.64 -9.92 14.30
CA GLY A 6 -4.66 -9.34 15.64
C GLY A 6 -6.03 -8.70 15.93
N GLU A 7 -6.02 -7.44 16.35
CA GLU A 7 -7.23 -6.65 16.60
C GLU A 7 -7.80 -5.96 15.36
N SER A 8 -7.12 -6.08 14.21
CA SER A 8 -7.50 -5.39 12.98
C SER A 8 -8.43 -6.24 12.12
N ASP A 9 -9.44 -5.61 11.54
CA ASP A 9 -10.25 -6.23 10.50
C ASP A 9 -9.52 -6.16 9.15
N VAL A 10 -9.48 -7.27 8.42
CA VAL A 10 -9.01 -7.30 7.03
C VAL A 10 -10.16 -6.87 6.13
N ILE A 11 -9.99 -5.72 5.47
CA ILE A 11 -10.99 -5.15 4.58
C ILE A 11 -10.86 -5.75 3.18
N ALA A 12 -9.64 -5.79 2.66
CA ALA A 12 -9.34 -6.36 1.35
C ALA A 12 -7.89 -6.85 1.34
N THR A 13 -7.65 -7.98 0.69
CA THR A 13 -6.29 -8.52 0.49
C THR A 13 -6.19 -9.13 -0.89
N GLY A 14 -4.99 -9.11 -1.45
CA GLY A 14 -4.79 -9.63 -2.79
C GLY A 14 -3.35 -9.57 -3.25
N SER A 15 -3.16 -10.03 -4.48
CA SER A 15 -1.90 -9.97 -5.20
C SER A 15 -2.17 -9.42 -6.59
N VAL A 16 -1.41 -8.41 -7.00
CA VAL A 16 -1.56 -7.76 -8.31
C VAL A 16 -0.21 -7.59 -8.97
N ILE A 17 -0.17 -7.78 -10.28
CA ILE A 17 1.00 -7.50 -11.10
C ILE A 17 0.84 -6.07 -11.61
N ALA A 18 1.78 -5.21 -11.24
CA ALA A 18 1.89 -3.86 -11.77
C ALA A 18 2.87 -3.84 -12.96
N TYR A 19 2.47 -3.13 -14.00
CA TYR A 19 3.28 -2.90 -15.19
C TYR A 19 4.02 -1.57 -15.08
N LYS A 20 5.10 -1.43 -15.87
CA LYS A 20 5.92 -0.21 -15.90
C LYS A 20 5.09 1.05 -16.12
N ASP A 21 5.48 2.14 -15.46
CA ASP A 21 5.00 3.51 -15.71
C ASP A 21 3.49 3.72 -15.54
N ASN A 22 2.78 2.75 -14.95
CA ASN A 22 1.36 2.81 -14.68
C ASN A 22 1.09 2.65 -13.19
N PRO A 23 0.48 3.63 -12.52
CA PRO A 23 0.11 3.46 -11.12
C PRO A 23 -0.97 2.40 -10.97
N LEU A 24 -0.92 1.63 -9.89
CA LEU A 24 -2.05 0.82 -9.48
C LEU A 24 -3.09 1.73 -8.82
N GLU A 25 -4.28 1.77 -9.40
CA GLU A 25 -5.43 2.45 -8.81
C GLU A 25 -6.22 1.49 -7.93
N MET A 26 -6.37 1.80 -6.64
CA MET A 26 -7.18 1.03 -5.70
C MET A 26 -8.33 1.91 -5.21
N ARG A 27 -9.56 1.49 -5.52
CA ARG A 27 -10.80 2.16 -5.10
C ARG A 27 -11.67 1.16 -4.36
N PHE A 28 -12.17 1.57 -3.20
CA PHE A 28 -13.11 0.79 -2.42
C PHE A 28 -13.86 1.71 -1.45
N SER A 29 -15.00 1.25 -0.96
CA SER A 29 -15.79 1.97 0.05
C SER A 29 -15.76 1.18 1.36
N ILE A 30 -15.51 1.86 2.48
CA ILE A 30 -15.50 1.30 3.83
C ILE A 30 -16.48 2.11 4.66
N GLU A 31 -17.49 1.45 5.22
CA GLU A 31 -18.44 2.08 6.16
C GLU A 31 -19.07 3.38 5.60
N GLY A 32 -19.28 3.45 4.28
CA GLY A 32 -19.85 4.60 3.58
C GLY A 32 -18.85 5.67 3.15
N SER A 33 -17.57 5.53 3.50
CA SER A 33 -16.48 6.41 3.06
C SER A 33 -15.79 5.85 1.82
N ASP A 34 -15.74 6.65 0.75
CA ASP A 34 -15.01 6.29 -0.47
C ASP A 34 -13.51 6.54 -0.30
N CYS A 35 -12.72 5.50 -0.57
CA CYS A 35 -11.28 5.56 -0.50
C CYS A 35 -10.68 5.40 -1.90
N PHE A 36 -9.67 6.23 -2.20
CA PHE A 36 -8.92 6.16 -3.45
C PHE A 36 -7.42 6.28 -3.18
N PHE A 37 -6.68 5.29 -3.65
CA PHE A 37 -5.22 5.21 -3.52
C PHE A 37 -4.58 4.95 -4.88
N ARG A 38 -3.41 5.56 -5.10
CA ARG A 38 -2.57 5.28 -6.26
C ARG A 38 -1.19 4.85 -5.80
N ILE A 39 -0.76 3.67 -6.22
CA ILE A 39 0.56 3.14 -5.88
C ILE A 39 1.48 3.31 -7.08
N PHE A 40 2.56 4.05 -6.88
CA PHE A 40 3.61 4.29 -7.85
C PHE A 40 4.87 3.53 -7.45
N PHE A 41 5.48 2.85 -8.42
CA PHE A 41 6.80 2.27 -8.27
C PHE A 41 7.81 3.21 -8.91
N LYS A 42 8.82 3.64 -8.15
CA LYS A 42 9.82 4.59 -8.61
C LYS A 42 11.23 4.10 -8.31
N ASP A 43 12.15 4.55 -9.16
CA ASP A 43 13.57 4.35 -8.98
C ASP A 43 14.20 5.70 -8.62
N ASP A 44 15.14 5.69 -7.68
CA ASP A 44 15.91 6.85 -7.26
C ASP A 44 17.39 6.54 -7.45
N ASP A 45 17.99 7.23 -8.42
CA ASP A 45 19.42 7.06 -8.75
C ASP A 45 20.36 7.72 -7.74
N THR A 46 19.86 8.64 -6.93
CA THR A 46 20.66 9.41 -5.96
C THR A 46 20.76 8.71 -4.61
N ASN A 47 19.68 8.05 -4.19
CA ASN A 47 19.62 7.26 -2.97
C ASN A 47 19.04 5.89 -3.31
N LYS A 48 19.88 4.85 -3.29
CA LYS A 48 19.50 3.47 -3.65
C LYS A 48 18.78 2.71 -2.53
N SER A 49 18.60 3.31 -1.36
CA SER A 49 17.88 2.66 -0.25
C SER A 49 16.39 2.50 -0.57
N PRO A 50 15.79 1.33 -0.29
CA PRO A 50 14.35 1.13 -0.43
C PRO A 50 13.59 1.95 0.62
N ARG A 51 12.49 2.58 0.21
CA ARG A 51 11.60 3.33 1.11
C ARG A 51 10.18 3.41 0.57
N ILE A 52 9.25 3.82 1.43
CA ILE A 52 7.87 4.10 1.07
C ILE A 52 7.56 5.52 1.49
N ASP A 53 7.24 6.37 0.52
CA ASP A 53 6.89 7.77 0.73
C ASP A 53 5.39 7.96 0.51
N LEU A 54 4.71 8.64 1.43
CA LEU A 54 3.29 8.97 1.33
C LEU A 54 3.11 10.43 0.89
N LYS A 55 2.20 10.66 -0.05
CA LYS A 55 1.78 12.00 -0.44
C LYS A 55 0.26 12.07 -0.49
N ASN A 56 -0.31 12.73 0.51
CA ASN A 56 -1.74 13.02 0.52
C ASN A 56 -2.06 14.08 -0.53
N ILE A 57 -3.05 13.82 -1.38
CA ILE A 57 -3.57 14.78 -2.36
C ILE A 57 -4.98 15.13 -1.92
N SER A 58 -5.10 16.32 -1.31
CA SER A 58 -6.23 16.78 -0.49
C SER A 58 -7.63 16.62 -1.10
N THR A 59 -7.77 16.41 -2.40
CA THR A 59 -9.05 16.23 -3.11
C THR A 59 -9.10 15.04 -4.06
N SER A 60 -8.04 14.23 -4.18
CA SER A 60 -7.93 13.19 -5.22
C SER A 60 -7.38 11.85 -4.72
N GLY A 61 -7.39 11.63 -3.41
CA GLY A 61 -6.89 10.40 -2.79
C GLY A 61 -5.44 10.50 -2.30
N THR A 62 -4.86 9.35 -1.97
CA THR A 62 -3.49 9.28 -1.45
C THR A 62 -2.57 8.59 -2.44
N ASP A 63 -1.47 9.25 -2.78
CA ASP A 63 -0.39 8.67 -3.57
C ASP A 63 0.61 7.98 -2.64
N ILE A 64 0.95 6.75 -2.97
CA ILE A 64 1.91 5.91 -2.25
C ILE A 64 3.07 5.64 -3.22
N PHE A 65 4.25 6.14 -2.89
CA PHE A 65 5.45 5.93 -3.69
C PHE A 65 6.30 4.84 -3.05
N ILE A 66 6.44 3.71 -3.74
CA ILE A 66 7.36 2.65 -3.36
C ILE A 66 8.64 2.87 -4.16
N VAL A 67 9.70 3.28 -3.47
CA VAL A 67 10.95 3.69 -4.10
C VAL A 67 12.02 2.60 -3.93
N ASN A 68 12.71 2.26 -5.02
CA ASN A 68 13.79 1.29 -5.09
C ASN A 68 13.44 -0.14 -4.63
N SER A 69 12.27 -0.65 -5.02
CA SER A 69 11.85 -2.03 -4.71
C SER A 69 12.48 -3.05 -5.67
N PHE A 70 13.80 -3.27 -5.56
CA PHE A 70 14.57 -4.13 -6.48
C PHE A 70 14.85 -5.55 -5.96
N THR A 71 14.41 -5.89 -4.75
CA THR A 71 14.80 -7.15 -4.11
C THR A 71 13.86 -8.30 -4.48
N ALA A 72 14.45 -9.43 -4.87
CA ALA A 72 13.70 -10.66 -5.14
C ALA A 72 13.06 -11.27 -3.88
N PHE A 73 13.54 -10.90 -2.68
CA PHE A 73 12.98 -11.35 -1.40
C PHE A 73 11.81 -10.50 -0.88
N GLY A 74 11.44 -9.47 -1.64
CA GLY A 74 10.36 -8.56 -1.28
C GLY A 74 10.88 -7.30 -0.60
N THR A 75 10.34 -6.16 -1.01
CA THR A 75 10.48 -4.86 -0.32
C THR A 75 9.12 -4.49 0.26
N GLY A 76 9.06 -4.06 1.51
CA GLY A 76 7.81 -3.68 2.15
C GLY A 76 8.04 -3.17 3.56
N SER A 77 6.98 -2.67 4.19
CA SER A 77 7.05 -2.24 5.57
C SER A 77 6.85 -3.45 6.50
N PRO A 78 7.69 -3.63 7.55
CA PRO A 78 7.48 -4.68 8.55
C PRO A 78 6.24 -4.43 9.40
N VAL A 79 5.75 -3.18 9.42
CA VAL A 79 4.54 -2.75 10.12
C VAL A 79 3.53 -2.17 9.12
N PRO A 80 2.21 -2.33 9.32
CA PRO A 80 1.22 -1.68 8.48
C PRO A 80 1.45 -0.16 8.41
N ILE A 81 1.30 0.40 7.22
CA ILE A 81 1.46 1.83 6.97
C ILE A 81 0.14 2.51 7.26
N GLU A 82 0.10 3.42 8.22
CA GLU A 82 -1.09 4.22 8.52
C GLU A 82 -1.35 5.24 7.40
N LEU A 83 -2.57 5.24 6.87
CA LEU A 83 -2.97 6.08 5.74
C LEU A 83 -4.03 7.11 6.11
N GLY A 84 -4.70 6.94 7.25
CA GLY A 84 -5.70 7.85 7.76
C GLY A 84 -6.65 7.17 8.73
N GLU A 85 -7.79 7.82 8.94
CA GLU A 85 -8.80 7.39 9.91
C GLU A 85 -10.18 7.40 9.25
N ILE A 86 -10.99 6.38 9.55
CA ILE A 86 -12.38 6.23 9.11
C ILE A 86 -13.19 5.85 10.36
N ASN A 87 -14.15 6.70 10.75
CA ASN A 87 -15.01 6.46 11.90
C ASN A 87 -14.25 6.05 13.18
N GLU A 88 -13.23 6.82 13.59
CA GLU A 88 -12.41 6.53 14.79
C GLU A 88 -11.61 5.23 14.70
N ARG A 89 -11.36 4.74 13.48
CA ARG A 89 -10.56 3.55 13.22
C ARG A 89 -9.44 3.86 12.24
N LYS A 90 -8.26 3.34 12.53
CA LYS A 90 -7.06 3.55 11.71
C LYS A 90 -7.12 2.70 10.46
N LEU A 91 -7.13 3.33 9.29
CA LEU A 91 -6.95 2.67 8.00
C LEU A 91 -5.45 2.50 7.75
N SER A 92 -5.02 1.27 7.56
CA SER A 92 -3.63 0.95 7.27
C SER A 92 -3.46 -0.04 6.12
N LEU A 93 -2.28 0.00 5.50
CA LEU A 93 -1.89 -0.87 4.41
C LEU A 93 -0.65 -1.67 4.79
N SER A 94 -0.80 -2.98 4.86
CA SER A 94 0.34 -3.91 4.88
C SER A 94 0.64 -4.35 3.45
N LEU A 95 1.90 -4.31 3.04
CA LEU A 95 2.29 -4.63 1.66
C LEU A 95 3.66 -5.27 1.55
N ARG A 96 3.84 -6.03 0.47
CA ARG A 96 5.14 -6.56 0.04
C ARG A 96 5.23 -6.55 -1.48
N VAL A 97 6.34 -6.04 -2.00
CA VAL A 97 6.62 -5.88 -3.42
C VAL A 97 7.76 -6.79 -3.83
N TYR A 98 7.50 -7.70 -4.76
CA TYR A 98 8.50 -8.54 -5.38
C TYR A 98 8.81 -8.04 -6.78
N SER A 99 10.09 -8.05 -7.15
CA SER A 99 10.55 -7.77 -8.50
C SER A 99 11.24 -9.01 -9.06
N ILE A 100 10.78 -9.51 -10.20
CA ILE A 100 11.47 -10.57 -10.94
C ILE A 100 12.43 -9.85 -11.91
N SER A 101 13.69 -9.64 -11.49
CA SER A 101 14.78 -8.93 -12.20
C SER A 101 14.66 -7.39 -12.29
N SER A 102 15.55 -6.76 -13.07
CA SER A 102 15.47 -5.36 -13.52
C SER A 102 14.27 -5.08 -14.44
N SER A 103 13.45 -6.09 -14.70
CA SER A 103 12.16 -5.90 -15.33
C SER A 103 11.33 -4.89 -14.53
N ASN A 104 10.54 -4.13 -15.27
CA ASN A 104 9.71 -3.10 -14.72
C ASN A 104 8.39 -3.63 -14.14
N GLU A 105 8.20 -4.95 -14.16
CA GLU A 105 7.04 -5.59 -13.56
C GLU A 105 7.26 -5.75 -12.06
N LYS A 106 6.20 -5.52 -11.29
CA LYS A 106 6.22 -5.63 -9.82
C LYS A 106 5.02 -6.46 -9.38
N LEU A 107 5.25 -7.48 -8.57
CA LEU A 107 4.19 -8.21 -7.89
C LEU A 107 3.97 -7.58 -6.52
N LEU A 108 2.79 -6.99 -6.31
CA LEU A 108 2.38 -6.41 -5.04
C LEU A 108 1.40 -7.35 -4.34
N HIS A 109 1.80 -7.84 -3.17
CA HIS A 109 0.87 -8.36 -2.18
C HIS A 109 0.43 -7.21 -1.27
N TYR A 110 -0.87 -7.13 -1.00
CA TYR A 110 -1.42 -6.09 -0.15
C TYR A 110 -2.51 -6.62 0.77
N THR A 111 -2.67 -5.94 1.91
CA THR A 111 -3.75 -6.14 2.86
C THR A 111 -4.14 -4.79 3.44
N TRP A 112 -5.37 -4.38 3.16
CA TRP A 112 -6.04 -3.24 3.77
C TRP A 112 -6.61 -3.66 5.12
N LEU A 113 -6.26 -2.90 6.16
CA LEU A 113 -6.58 -3.19 7.54
C LEU A 113 -7.32 -2.01 8.14
N LEU A 114 -8.31 -2.30 8.98
CA LEU A 114 -9.00 -1.31 9.79
C LEU A 114 -8.88 -1.69 11.26
N SER A 115 -8.09 -0.93 11.99
CA SER A 115 -7.75 -1.19 13.40
C SER A 115 -8.49 -0.21 14.31
N PRO A 116 -8.78 -0.56 15.58
CA PRO A 116 -9.20 0.42 16.56
C PRO A 116 -8.20 1.59 16.62
N ALA A 117 -8.68 2.83 16.75
CA ALA A 117 -7.78 3.91 17.15
C ALA A 117 -7.14 3.52 18.49
N SER A 118 -5.81 3.60 18.54
CA SER A 118 -5.07 3.42 19.80
C SER A 118 -5.45 4.58 20.72
N GLU A 119 -5.87 4.30 21.95
CA GLU A 119 -5.93 5.29 23.04
C GLU A 119 -4.54 5.90 23.32
#